data_AF-A0A947JW01-F1
#
_entry.id   AF-A0A947JW01-F1
#
_cell.length_a   1.000
_cell.length_b   1.000
_cell.length_c   1.000
_cell.angle_alpha   90.00
_cell.angle_beta   90.00
_cell.angle_gamma   90.00
#
_symmetry.space_group_name_H-M   'P 1'
#
loop_
_entity.id
_entity.type
_entity.pdbx_description
1 polymer ?
#
loop_
_entity_poly.entity_id
_entity_poly.type
_entity_poly.pdbx_seq_one_letter_code
_entity_poly.pdbx_strand_id
1 'polypeptide(L)'
;MTTIREEDLIESVADALQFISYYHPMDYIRALGEAYEAEQGPAAKDAIAQILTNSRMCAEGHRPLCQDTGIVNVFVKWGQDCRLESRLSLQEVVDEGVRRGYNHPENKLRASILADPAFTRRNTRDNTPCVLSVEMVPGDRVEIDVAAKGGGSENKSKFKMMNPSDNIVDWVVEQIPSMGAGWCPPGMLGIGIGGTAEHAVLLAKKALMDPIDMGP
;
A
#
# COMPACT_ATOMS: atom_id res chain seq x y z
N MET A 1 -20.08 11.32 -21.70
CA MET A 1 -19.42 10.07 -21.29
C MET A 1 -17.94 10.28 -21.48
N THR A 2 -17.18 10.36 -20.39
CA THR A 2 -15.73 10.58 -20.41
C THR A 2 -15.05 9.29 -20.81
N THR A 3 -14.21 9.33 -21.84
CA THR A 3 -13.45 8.16 -22.29
C THR A 3 -12.11 8.13 -21.56
N ILE A 4 -11.84 7.02 -20.88
CA ILE A 4 -10.58 6.72 -20.23
C ILE A 4 -9.82 5.75 -21.14
N ARG A 5 -8.66 6.18 -21.66
CA ARG A 5 -7.87 5.35 -22.57
C ARG A 5 -7.16 4.25 -21.79
N GLU A 6 -7.04 3.08 -22.40
CA GLU A 6 -6.30 1.94 -21.82
C GLU A 6 -4.89 2.34 -21.38
N GLU A 7 -4.14 3.03 -22.26
CA GLU A 7 -2.75 3.41 -21.99
C GLU A 7 -2.63 4.42 -20.83
N ASP A 8 -3.59 5.36 -20.69
CA ASP A 8 -3.57 6.33 -19.59
C ASP A 8 -3.64 5.64 -18.22
N LEU A 9 -4.42 4.56 -18.10
CA LEU A 9 -4.51 3.77 -16.87
C LEU A 9 -3.25 2.94 -16.63
N ILE A 10 -2.73 2.30 -17.68
CA ILE A 10 -1.52 1.48 -17.60
C ILE A 10 -0.33 2.33 -17.15
N GLU A 11 -0.12 3.48 -17.81
CA GLU A 11 0.97 4.42 -17.50
C GLU A 11 0.81 4.97 -16.07
N SER A 12 -0.39 5.42 -15.70
CA SER A 12 -0.65 5.94 -14.34
C SER A 12 -0.33 4.94 -13.23
N VAL A 13 -0.71 3.66 -13.40
CA VAL A 13 -0.42 2.61 -12.41
C VAL A 13 1.07 2.27 -12.38
N ALA A 14 1.72 2.18 -13.55
CA ALA A 14 3.16 1.89 -13.65
C ALA A 14 4.01 3.00 -13.00
N ASP A 15 3.68 4.25 -13.31
CA ASP A 15 4.35 5.44 -12.78
C ASP A 15 4.13 5.58 -11.28
N ALA A 16 2.90 5.36 -10.79
CA ALA A 16 2.60 5.36 -9.37
C ALA A 16 3.45 4.32 -8.62
N LEU A 17 3.54 3.09 -9.14
CA LEU A 17 4.36 2.03 -8.54
C LEU A 17 5.85 2.37 -8.53
N GLN A 18 6.35 2.96 -9.60
CA GLN A 18 7.73 3.42 -9.66
C GLN A 18 7.98 4.53 -8.65
N PHE A 19 7.12 5.54 -8.61
CA PHE A 19 7.20 6.67 -7.69
C PHE A 19 7.21 6.22 -6.23
N ILE A 20 6.22 5.43 -5.80
CA ILE A 20 6.12 4.97 -4.40
C ILE A 20 7.20 3.95 -4.04
N SER A 21 7.92 3.37 -5.01
CA SER A 21 8.99 2.42 -4.73
C SER A 21 10.19 3.09 -4.05
N TYR A 22 10.46 4.36 -4.36
CA TYR A 22 11.64 5.09 -3.86
C TYR A 22 11.33 6.42 -3.17
N TYR A 23 10.08 6.90 -3.19
CA TYR A 23 9.63 8.04 -2.40
C TYR A 23 8.68 7.63 -1.27
N HIS A 24 9.04 8.00 -0.04
CA HIS A 24 8.05 8.11 1.03
C HIS A 24 7.25 9.42 0.89
N PRO A 25 6.00 9.46 1.39
CA PRO A 25 5.24 10.71 1.41
C PRO A 25 5.83 11.69 2.43
N MET A 26 5.68 12.99 2.15
CA MET A 26 6.36 14.04 2.92
C MET A 26 5.85 14.18 4.36
N ASP A 27 4.60 13.85 4.61
CA ASP A 27 4.02 13.79 5.95
C ASP A 27 4.69 12.68 6.79
N TYR A 28 4.94 11.50 6.23
CA TYR A 28 5.69 10.43 6.90
C TYR A 28 7.11 10.84 7.24
N ILE A 29 7.80 11.54 6.33
CA ILE A 29 9.16 12.03 6.60
C ILE A 29 9.18 13.09 7.70
N ARG A 30 8.21 14.00 7.73
CA ARG A 30 8.08 15.01 8.80
C ARG A 30 7.79 14.35 10.14
N ALA A 31 6.81 13.45 10.18
CA ALA A 31 6.45 12.64 11.34
C ALA A 31 7.65 11.88 11.92
N LEU A 32 8.43 11.21 11.07
CA LEU A 32 9.66 10.54 11.49
C LEU A 32 10.74 11.49 11.98
N GLY A 33 10.87 12.68 11.37
CA GLY A 33 11.80 13.72 11.82
C GLY A 33 11.46 14.22 13.22
N GLU A 34 10.19 14.48 13.49
CA GLU A 34 9.70 14.85 14.83
C GLU A 34 9.92 13.72 15.84
N ALA A 35 9.63 12.46 15.46
CA ALA A 35 9.88 11.30 16.29
C ALA A 35 11.38 11.12 16.60
N TYR A 36 12.27 11.36 15.63
CA TYR A 36 13.72 11.30 15.82
C TYR A 36 14.20 12.30 16.87
N GLU A 37 13.71 13.55 16.82
CA GLU A 37 14.08 14.58 17.79
C GLU A 37 13.56 14.25 19.19
N ALA A 38 12.33 13.71 19.29
CA ALA A 38 11.69 13.36 20.55
C ALA A 38 12.23 12.05 21.19
N GLU A 39 12.74 11.11 20.39
CA GLU A 39 13.13 9.77 20.87
C GLU A 39 14.30 9.82 21.87
N GLN A 40 14.11 9.13 23.01
CA GLN A 40 15.06 9.07 24.11
C GLN A 40 15.88 7.77 24.10
N GLY A 41 15.34 6.69 23.53
CA GLY A 41 15.99 5.40 23.42
C GLY A 41 17.04 5.38 22.30
N PRO A 42 18.33 5.16 22.59
CA PRO A 42 19.38 5.21 21.56
C PRO A 42 19.13 4.25 20.40
N ALA A 43 18.72 3.01 20.69
CA ALA A 43 18.45 2.02 19.66
C ALA A 43 17.26 2.39 18.75
N ALA A 44 16.21 2.98 19.32
CA ALA A 44 15.05 3.43 18.54
C ALA A 44 15.39 4.66 17.70
N LYS A 45 16.16 5.61 18.27
CA LYS A 45 16.64 6.80 17.56
C LYS A 45 17.54 6.43 16.37
N ASP A 46 18.43 5.46 16.56
CA ASP A 46 19.28 4.92 15.48
C ASP A 46 18.45 4.23 14.39
N ALA A 47 17.41 3.47 14.76
CA ALA A 47 16.52 2.85 13.78
C ALA A 47 15.76 3.90 12.94
N ILE A 48 15.26 4.97 13.56
CA ILE A 48 14.62 6.08 12.84
C ILE A 48 15.62 6.76 11.90
N ALA A 49 16.84 7.02 12.35
CA ALA A 49 17.90 7.61 11.52
C ALA A 49 18.22 6.75 10.29
N GLN A 50 18.23 5.42 10.44
CA GLN A 50 18.41 4.49 9.32
C GLN A 50 17.27 4.58 8.31
N ILE A 51 16.02 4.68 8.76
CA ILE A 51 14.86 4.85 7.85
C ILE A 51 14.95 6.17 7.09
N LEU A 52 15.22 7.27 7.78
CA LEU A 52 15.37 8.59 7.14
C LEU A 52 16.53 8.62 6.14
N THR A 53 17.68 8.03 6.50
CA THR A 53 18.84 7.94 5.61
C THR A 53 18.54 7.07 4.40
N ASN A 54 17.90 5.91 4.59
CA ASN A 54 17.47 5.03 3.51
C ASN A 54 16.49 5.75 2.58
N SER A 55 15.51 6.47 3.13
CA SER A 55 14.55 7.23 2.34
C SER A 55 15.23 8.25 1.43
N ARG A 56 16.23 8.97 1.94
CA ARG A 56 17.01 9.92 1.14
C ARG A 56 17.81 9.21 0.05
N MET A 57 18.52 8.15 0.39
CA MET A 57 19.33 7.40 -0.59
C MET A 57 18.48 6.79 -1.71
N CYS A 58 17.28 6.29 -1.39
CA CYS A 58 16.34 5.77 -2.36
C CYS A 58 15.80 6.85 -3.29
N ALA A 59 15.41 8.00 -2.74
CA ALA A 59 14.96 9.15 -3.51
C ALA A 59 16.04 9.67 -4.48
N GLU A 60 17.29 9.82 -4.02
CA GLU A 60 18.41 10.29 -4.85
C GLU A 60 18.86 9.22 -5.87
N GLY A 61 18.81 7.94 -5.49
CA GLY A 61 19.31 6.83 -6.29
C GLY A 61 18.29 6.14 -7.19
N HIS A 62 17.01 6.52 -7.11
CA HIS A 62 15.87 5.83 -7.73
C HIS A 62 15.91 4.31 -7.50
N ARG A 63 16.10 3.90 -6.24
CA ARG A 63 16.15 2.49 -5.82
C ARG A 63 15.08 2.17 -4.79
N PRO A 64 14.53 0.94 -4.79
CA PRO A 64 13.42 0.62 -3.92
C PRO A 64 13.77 0.79 -2.43
N LEU A 65 12.85 1.37 -1.66
CA LEU A 65 12.95 1.60 -0.22
C LEU A 65 13.18 0.31 0.57
N CYS A 66 12.67 -0.80 0.07
CA CYS A 66 12.69 -2.09 0.73
C CYS A 66 12.97 -3.19 -0.29
N GLN A 67 13.65 -4.27 0.15
CA GLN A 67 13.81 -5.48 -0.64
C GLN A 67 12.46 -6.14 -0.96
N ASP A 68 11.47 -5.93 -0.09
CA ASP A 68 10.09 -6.33 -0.34
C ASP A 68 9.32 -5.18 -0.95
N THR A 69 9.25 -5.20 -2.28
CA THR A 69 8.51 -4.19 -3.05
C THR A 69 7.01 -4.43 -3.05
N GLY A 70 6.50 -5.36 -2.24
CA GLY A 70 5.09 -5.44 -1.86
C GLY A 70 4.15 -6.15 -2.82
N ILE A 71 2.96 -6.46 -2.30
CA ILE A 71 1.78 -6.93 -3.01
C ILE A 71 0.99 -5.69 -3.43
N VAL A 72 0.69 -5.56 -4.72
CA VAL A 72 -0.02 -4.38 -5.22
C VAL A 72 -1.52 -4.48 -4.89
N ASN A 73 -2.03 -3.45 -4.23
CA ASN A 73 -3.45 -3.20 -4.03
C ASN A 73 -3.78 -1.92 -4.82
N VAL A 74 -4.83 -1.96 -5.64
CA VAL A 74 -5.30 -0.82 -6.42
C VAL A 74 -6.74 -0.55 -6.04
N PHE A 75 -7.01 0.65 -5.53
CA PHE A 75 -8.36 1.12 -5.20
C PHE A 75 -8.80 2.10 -6.28
N VAL A 76 -9.86 1.74 -7.00
CA VAL A 76 -10.42 2.55 -8.08
C VAL A 76 -11.77 3.08 -7.65
N LYS A 77 -11.95 4.40 -7.66
CA LYS A 77 -13.29 5.00 -7.71
C LYS A 77 -13.60 5.34 -9.16
N TRP A 78 -14.58 4.63 -9.73
CA TRP A 78 -14.94 4.74 -11.13
C TRP A 78 -16.22 5.55 -11.32
N GLY A 79 -16.11 6.71 -11.97
CA GLY A 79 -17.25 7.56 -12.33
C GLY A 79 -18.27 6.84 -13.22
N GLN A 80 -19.54 6.92 -12.87
CA GLN A 80 -20.64 6.31 -13.64
C GLN A 80 -20.72 6.82 -15.09
N ASP A 81 -20.23 8.04 -15.35
CA ASP A 81 -20.19 8.64 -16.68
C ASP A 81 -18.88 8.34 -17.44
N CYS A 82 -18.00 7.50 -16.88
CA CYS A 82 -16.75 7.07 -17.50
C CYS A 82 -16.90 5.76 -18.29
N ARG A 83 -16.18 5.68 -19.42
CA ARG A 83 -16.01 4.47 -20.22
C ARG A 83 -14.53 4.13 -20.36
N LEU A 84 -14.19 2.87 -20.13
CA LEU A 84 -12.88 2.35 -20.51
C LEU A 84 -12.84 2.08 -22.03
N GLU A 85 -11.90 2.70 -22.74
CA GLU A 85 -11.59 2.42 -24.14
C GLU A 85 -10.61 1.26 -24.24
N SER A 86 -11.10 0.06 -23.94
CA SER A 86 -10.33 -1.18 -24.02
C SER A 86 -11.22 -2.36 -24.39
N ARG A 87 -10.62 -3.40 -24.98
CA ARG A 87 -11.24 -4.74 -25.11
C ARG A 87 -10.92 -5.65 -23.92
N LEU A 88 -9.93 -5.28 -23.12
CA LEU A 88 -9.51 -5.96 -21.91
C LEU A 88 -10.43 -5.57 -20.75
N SER A 89 -10.50 -6.44 -19.75
CA SER A 89 -11.12 -6.11 -18.46
C SER A 89 -10.28 -5.07 -17.71
N LEU A 90 -10.91 -4.32 -16.80
CA LEU A 90 -10.18 -3.38 -15.94
C LEU A 90 -9.05 -4.08 -15.14
N GLN A 91 -9.25 -5.33 -14.72
CA GLN A 91 -8.22 -6.13 -14.07
C GLN A 91 -6.99 -6.33 -14.97
N GLU A 92 -7.19 -6.73 -16.23
CA GLU A 92 -6.08 -6.93 -17.18
C GLU A 92 -5.33 -5.63 -17.49
N VAL A 93 -6.06 -4.52 -17.62
CA VAL A 93 -5.46 -3.19 -17.84
C VAL A 93 -4.61 -2.76 -16.63
N VAL A 94 -5.14 -2.90 -15.42
CA VAL A 94 -4.40 -2.54 -14.19
C VAL A 94 -3.22 -3.49 -13.97
N ASP A 95 -3.38 -4.80 -14.20
CA ASP A 95 -2.31 -5.79 -14.11
C ASP A 95 -1.19 -5.52 -15.12
N GLU A 96 -1.51 -4.99 -16.30
CA GLU A 96 -0.49 -4.55 -17.26
C GLU A 96 0.31 -3.35 -16.74
N GLY A 97 -0.35 -2.38 -16.09
CA GLY A 97 0.35 -1.30 -15.37
C GLY A 97 1.27 -1.84 -14.28
N VAL A 98 0.80 -2.82 -13.49
CA VAL A 98 1.63 -3.50 -12.49
C VAL A 98 2.83 -4.21 -13.12
N ARG A 99 2.61 -4.98 -14.19
CA ARG A 99 3.67 -5.70 -14.90
C ARG A 99 4.73 -4.76 -15.45
N ARG A 100 4.33 -3.65 -16.06
CA ARG A 100 5.25 -2.62 -16.58
C ARG A 100 6.00 -1.94 -15.45
N GLY A 101 5.30 -1.56 -14.38
CA GLY A 101 5.91 -0.99 -13.17
C GLY A 101 6.96 -1.91 -12.56
N TYR A 102 6.67 -3.21 -12.36
CA TYR A 102 7.63 -4.13 -11.74
C TYR A 102 8.80 -4.53 -12.64
N ASN A 103 8.60 -4.51 -13.95
CA ASN A 103 9.64 -4.82 -14.94
C ASN A 103 10.31 -3.58 -15.53
N HIS A 104 10.14 -2.39 -14.92
CA HIS A 104 10.76 -1.16 -15.41
C HIS A 104 12.28 -1.34 -15.54
N PRO A 105 12.89 -1.12 -16.73
CA PRO A 105 14.29 -1.49 -16.97
C PRO A 105 15.29 -0.81 -16.03
N GLU A 106 15.03 0.44 -15.66
CA GLU A 106 15.95 1.24 -14.84
C GLU A 106 15.76 1.03 -13.33
N ASN A 107 14.62 0.47 -12.92
CA ASN A 107 14.30 0.20 -11.51
C ASN A 107 13.39 -1.02 -11.39
N LYS A 108 13.98 -2.19 -11.63
CA LYS A 108 13.29 -3.47 -11.56
C LYS A 108 12.92 -3.81 -10.12
N LEU A 109 11.64 -4.02 -9.87
CA LEU A 109 11.10 -4.36 -8.55
C LEU A 109 11.07 -5.88 -8.33
N ARG A 110 10.89 -6.32 -7.08
CA ARG A 110 10.86 -7.73 -6.72
C ARG A 110 9.45 -8.32 -6.87
N ALA A 111 9.27 -9.22 -7.83
CA ALA A 111 8.05 -10.02 -7.94
C ALA A 111 7.91 -11.01 -6.77
N SER A 112 6.84 -10.90 -6.01
CA SER A 112 6.56 -11.65 -4.78
C SER A 112 5.29 -12.51 -4.88
N ILE A 113 4.48 -12.37 -5.94
CA ILE A 113 3.23 -13.13 -6.16
C ILE A 113 3.50 -14.55 -6.68
N LEU A 114 2.73 -15.51 -6.17
CA LEU A 114 2.73 -16.91 -6.58
C LEU A 114 1.41 -17.24 -7.28
N ALA A 115 1.48 -17.86 -8.47
CA ALA A 115 0.29 -18.23 -9.25
C ALA A 115 -0.55 -19.35 -8.59
N ASP A 116 0.11 -20.25 -7.87
CA ASP A 116 -0.50 -21.34 -7.13
C ASP A 116 0.22 -21.45 -5.78
N PRO A 117 -0.22 -20.69 -4.76
CA PRO A 117 0.48 -20.61 -3.49
C PRO A 117 0.37 -21.90 -2.66
N ALA A 118 -0.64 -22.74 -2.92
CA ALA A 118 -0.90 -23.95 -2.16
C ALA A 118 0.06 -25.08 -2.55
N PHE A 119 0.32 -25.28 -3.84
CA PHE A 119 1.06 -26.44 -4.33
C PHE A 119 2.37 -26.05 -5.02
N THR A 120 2.30 -25.60 -6.27
CA THR A 120 3.49 -25.42 -7.12
C THR A 120 4.34 -24.22 -6.73
N ARG A 121 3.76 -23.23 -6.05
CA ARG A 121 4.41 -21.99 -5.58
C ARG A 121 5.21 -21.31 -6.69
N ARG A 122 4.72 -21.38 -7.93
CA ARG A 122 5.39 -20.75 -9.08
C ARG A 122 5.23 -19.24 -8.98
N ASN A 123 6.36 -18.53 -8.87
CA ASN A 123 6.39 -17.08 -8.91
C ASN A 123 5.94 -16.56 -10.30
N THR A 124 5.13 -15.50 -10.33
CA THR A 124 4.60 -14.93 -11.59
C THR A 124 5.62 -14.11 -12.35
N ARG A 125 6.70 -13.69 -11.68
CA ARG A 125 7.85 -12.92 -12.20
C ARG A 125 7.53 -11.49 -12.64
N ASP A 126 6.28 -11.08 -12.55
CA ASP A 126 5.79 -9.73 -12.86
C ASP A 126 4.94 -9.11 -11.74
N ASN A 127 4.80 -9.80 -10.60
CA ASN A 127 4.02 -9.39 -9.44
C ASN A 127 2.50 -9.25 -9.68
N THR A 128 2.00 -9.80 -10.78
CA THR A 128 0.56 -9.90 -11.06
C THR A 128 -0.01 -11.24 -10.56
N PRO A 129 -1.34 -11.34 -10.33
CA PRO A 129 -2.32 -10.26 -10.36
C PRO A 129 -2.22 -9.35 -9.12
N CYS A 130 -2.61 -8.08 -9.29
CA CYS A 130 -2.84 -7.17 -8.17
C CYS A 130 -4.21 -7.43 -7.51
N VAL A 131 -4.37 -6.97 -6.27
CA VAL A 131 -5.67 -6.91 -5.60
C VAL A 131 -6.40 -5.65 -6.04
N LEU A 132 -7.34 -5.79 -6.98
CA LEU A 132 -8.14 -4.67 -7.50
C LEU A 132 -9.46 -4.54 -6.73
N SER A 133 -9.71 -3.36 -6.17
CA SER A 133 -10.99 -2.98 -5.54
C SER A 133 -11.62 -1.83 -6.32
N VAL A 134 -12.84 -2.02 -6.82
CA VAL A 134 -13.54 -1.02 -7.65
C VAL A 134 -14.80 -0.56 -6.93
N GLU A 135 -14.96 0.75 -6.80
CA GLU A 135 -16.13 1.42 -6.25
C GLU A 135 -16.73 2.32 -7.32
N MET A 136 -18.00 2.10 -7.68
CA MET A 136 -18.69 2.95 -8.64
C MET A 136 -19.19 4.22 -7.94
N VAL A 137 -18.83 5.39 -8.47
CA VAL A 137 -19.18 6.69 -7.89
C VAL A 137 -19.87 7.59 -8.92
N PRO A 138 -20.72 8.55 -8.50
CA PRO A 138 -21.27 9.54 -9.42
C PRO A 138 -20.18 10.38 -10.11
N GLY A 139 -20.47 10.86 -11.32
CA GLY A 139 -19.60 11.79 -12.06
C GLY A 139 -18.75 11.13 -13.14
N ASP A 140 -17.82 11.92 -13.67
CA ASP A 140 -17.14 11.68 -14.95
C ASP A 140 -15.62 11.57 -14.80
N ARG A 141 -15.15 11.22 -13.60
CA ARG A 141 -13.74 11.06 -13.23
C ARG A 141 -13.45 9.66 -12.71
N VAL A 142 -12.19 9.27 -12.83
CA VAL A 142 -11.63 8.08 -12.18
C VAL A 142 -10.55 8.52 -11.20
N GLU A 143 -10.65 8.06 -9.96
CA GLU A 143 -9.60 8.21 -8.94
C GLU A 143 -8.96 6.85 -8.70
N ILE A 144 -7.64 6.82 -8.54
CA ILE A 144 -6.86 5.59 -8.37
C ILE A 144 -5.86 5.81 -7.25
N ASP A 145 -5.96 4.99 -6.21
CA ASP A 145 -4.93 4.87 -5.18
C ASP A 145 -4.19 3.55 -5.39
N VAL A 146 -2.86 3.62 -5.39
CA VAL A 146 -1.97 2.47 -5.57
C VAL A 146 -1.15 2.27 -4.31
N ALA A 147 -1.22 1.07 -3.74
CA ALA A 147 -0.46 0.69 -2.55
C ALA A 147 0.37 -0.57 -2.81
N ALA A 148 1.68 -0.49 -2.59
CA ALA A 148 2.60 -1.62 -2.60
C ALA A 148 2.80 -2.13 -1.17
N LYS A 149 2.03 -3.13 -0.75
CA LYS A 149 1.99 -3.58 0.65
C LYS A 149 3.00 -4.70 0.91
N GLY A 150 4.05 -4.41 1.67
CA GLY A 150 5.05 -5.41 2.08
C GLY A 150 4.43 -6.55 2.88
N GLY A 151 4.80 -7.80 2.56
CA GLY A 151 4.26 -9.01 3.18
C GLY A 151 4.52 -9.09 4.69
N GLY A 152 5.64 -8.52 5.16
CA GLY A 152 5.93 -8.41 6.59
C GLY A 152 4.84 -7.63 7.35
N SER A 153 4.40 -6.50 6.78
CA SER A 153 3.32 -5.68 7.36
C SER A 153 1.94 -6.30 7.14
N GLU A 154 1.69 -6.93 5.98
CA GLU A 154 0.42 -7.64 5.70
C GLU A 154 0.18 -8.76 6.72
N ASN A 155 1.22 -9.52 7.07
CA ASN A 155 1.17 -10.60 8.07
C ASN A 155 0.86 -10.13 9.49
N LYS A 156 0.92 -8.81 9.78
CA LYS A 156 0.56 -8.24 11.09
C LYS A 156 -0.88 -7.77 11.16
N SER A 157 -1.66 -7.90 10.09
CA SER A 157 -3.08 -7.59 10.09
C SER A 157 -3.82 -8.38 11.18
N LYS A 158 -4.63 -7.69 11.97
CA LYS A 158 -5.47 -8.28 13.02
C LYS A 158 -6.93 -8.01 12.72
N PHE A 159 -7.77 -8.97 13.09
CA PHE A 159 -9.21 -8.87 12.90
C PHE A 159 -9.93 -9.49 14.10
N LYS A 160 -11.02 -8.84 14.54
CA LYS A 160 -11.88 -9.34 15.60
C LYS A 160 -13.33 -8.93 15.32
N MET A 161 -14.27 -9.88 15.40
CA MET A 161 -15.69 -9.57 15.53
C MET A 161 -15.96 -9.16 16.97
N MET A 162 -16.22 -7.87 17.19
CA MET A 162 -16.41 -7.29 18.52
C MET A 162 -17.88 -7.31 18.94
N ASN A 163 -18.15 -7.51 20.23
CA ASN A 163 -19.47 -7.26 20.78
C ASN A 163 -19.70 -5.74 20.92
N PRO A 164 -20.96 -5.26 20.95
CA PRO A 164 -21.25 -3.83 21.16
C PRO A 164 -20.68 -3.24 22.45
N SER A 165 -20.38 -4.08 23.44
CA SER A 165 -19.79 -3.68 24.73
C SER A 165 -18.26 -3.68 24.75
N ASP A 166 -17.61 -4.21 23.72
CA ASP A 166 -16.14 -4.29 23.68
C ASP A 166 -15.53 -2.90 23.45
N ASN A 167 -14.39 -2.62 24.09
CA ASN A 167 -13.64 -1.38 23.88
C ASN A 167 -12.62 -1.54 22.73
N ILE A 168 -12.74 -0.71 21.70
CA ILE A 168 -11.87 -0.70 20.52
C ILE A 168 -10.43 -0.32 20.88
N VAL A 169 -10.26 0.70 21.73
CA VAL A 169 -8.93 1.20 22.11
C VAL A 169 -8.15 0.12 22.86
N ASP A 170 -8.80 -0.53 23.84
CA ASP A 170 -8.18 -1.59 24.63
C ASP A 170 -7.73 -2.74 23.73
N TRP A 171 -8.57 -3.14 22.77
CA TRP A 171 -8.21 -4.19 21.81
C TRP A 171 -7.01 -3.80 20.94
N VAL A 172 -6.96 -2.57 20.42
CA VAL A 172 -5.84 -2.09 19.59
C VAL A 172 -4.54 -2.09 20.39
N VAL A 173 -4.55 -1.54 21.61
CA VAL A 173 -3.37 -1.50 22.49
C VAL A 173 -2.89 -2.91 22.85
N GLU A 174 -3.81 -3.86 23.08
CA GLU A 174 -3.48 -5.27 23.32
C GLU A 174 -2.81 -5.92 22.09
N GLN A 175 -3.18 -5.54 20.87
CA GLN A 175 -2.62 -6.14 19.67
C GLN A 175 -1.18 -5.69 19.38
N ILE A 176 -0.80 -4.45 19.71
CA ILE A 176 0.51 -3.86 19.33
C ILE A 176 1.69 -4.73 19.79
N PRO A 177 1.80 -5.17 21.06
CA PRO A 177 2.90 -6.03 21.50
C PRO A 177 2.97 -7.36 20.74
N SER A 178 1.81 -7.91 20.34
CA SER A 178 1.74 -9.19 19.61
C SER A 178 2.30 -9.13 18.19
N MET A 179 2.43 -7.92 17.62
CA MET A 179 2.97 -7.74 16.27
C MET A 179 4.48 -7.94 16.24
N GLY A 180 5.19 -7.69 17.34
CA GLY A 180 6.65 -7.69 17.42
C GLY A 180 7.29 -6.71 16.43
N ALA A 181 8.58 -6.90 16.11
CA ALA A 181 9.33 -6.00 15.24
C ALA A 181 9.28 -6.35 13.73
N GLY A 182 8.63 -7.46 13.35
CA GLY A 182 8.66 -8.03 11.98
C GLY A 182 7.91 -7.23 10.90
N TRP A 183 7.47 -6.02 11.20
CA TRP A 183 6.82 -5.07 10.28
C TRP A 183 7.54 -3.72 10.19
N CYS A 184 8.78 -3.67 10.71
CA CYS A 184 9.68 -2.52 10.65
C CYS A 184 9.13 -1.22 11.26
N PRO A 185 8.75 -1.20 12.55
CA PRO A 185 8.37 0.04 13.22
C PRO A 185 9.55 1.03 13.32
N PRO A 186 9.28 2.34 13.44
CA PRO A 186 7.96 2.97 13.51
C PRO A 186 7.23 2.99 12.15
N GLY A 187 5.95 2.65 12.17
CA GLY A 187 5.09 2.58 11.00
C GLY A 187 3.66 3.01 11.31
N MET A 188 2.79 2.97 10.31
CA MET A 188 1.40 3.43 10.41
C MET A 188 0.45 2.28 10.78
N LEU A 189 -0.54 2.58 11.62
CA LEU A 189 -1.63 1.67 11.95
C LEU A 189 -2.90 2.12 11.21
N GLY A 190 -3.40 1.27 10.31
CA GLY A 190 -4.70 1.45 9.68
C GLY A 190 -5.77 0.74 10.51
N ILE A 191 -6.79 1.48 10.96
CA ILE A 191 -7.87 0.93 11.80
C ILE A 191 -9.19 1.06 11.03
N GLY A 192 -9.75 -0.09 10.63
CA GLY A 192 -11.05 -0.17 9.98
C GLY A 192 -12.11 -0.66 10.96
N ILE A 193 -13.20 0.09 11.10
CA ILE A 193 -14.29 -0.21 12.05
C ILE A 193 -15.61 -0.27 11.28
N GLY A 194 -16.34 -1.38 11.46
CA GLY A 194 -17.68 -1.57 10.91
C GLY A 194 -17.75 -2.47 9.67
N GLY A 195 -18.98 -2.74 9.23
CA GLY A 195 -19.25 -3.67 8.13
C GLY A 195 -19.00 -5.14 8.47
N THR A 196 -18.81 -5.96 7.44
CA THR A 196 -18.39 -7.36 7.57
C THR A 196 -16.86 -7.46 7.70
N ALA A 197 -16.34 -8.68 7.90
CA ALA A 197 -14.92 -8.93 8.05
C ALA A 197 -14.08 -8.37 6.88
N GLU A 198 -14.53 -8.60 5.65
CA GLU A 198 -13.88 -8.17 4.42
C GLU A 198 -13.89 -6.65 4.31
N HIS A 199 -15.02 -6.02 4.66
CA HIS A 199 -15.17 -4.57 4.63
C HIS A 199 -14.30 -3.88 5.66
N ALA A 200 -14.25 -4.38 6.90
CA ALA A 200 -13.42 -3.82 7.97
C ALA A 200 -11.93 -3.86 7.60
N VAL A 201 -11.45 -4.97 7.04
CA VAL A 201 -10.05 -5.10 6.58
C VAL A 201 -9.77 -4.18 5.39
N LEU A 202 -10.73 -4.02 4.46
CA LEU A 202 -10.62 -3.07 3.36
C LEU A 202 -10.53 -1.61 3.87
N LEU A 203 -11.37 -1.23 4.82
CA LEU A 203 -11.33 0.10 5.45
C LEU A 203 -9.99 0.35 6.14
N ALA A 204 -9.46 -0.64 6.86
CA ALA A 204 -8.15 -0.54 7.52
C ALA A 204 -7.02 -0.29 6.50
N LYS A 205 -7.09 -0.91 5.31
CA LYS A 205 -6.14 -0.67 4.22
C LYS A 205 -6.31 0.72 3.60
N LYS A 206 -7.54 1.15 3.35
CA LYS A 206 -7.84 2.50 2.80
C LYS A 206 -7.39 3.61 3.75
N ALA A 207 -7.57 3.45 5.06
CA ALA A 207 -7.14 4.44 6.05
C ALA A 207 -5.62 4.72 6.05
N LEU A 208 -4.81 3.80 5.50
CA LEU A 208 -3.37 4.04 5.34
C LEU A 208 -3.02 5.00 4.19
N MET A 209 -4.00 5.35 3.34
CA MET A 209 -3.83 6.30 2.24
C MET A 209 -4.16 7.73 2.67
N ASP A 210 -4.77 7.92 3.84
CA ASP A 210 -5.09 9.23 4.37
C ASP A 210 -3.82 9.94 4.87
N PRO A 211 -3.80 11.30 4.86
CA PRO A 211 -2.70 12.06 5.43
C PRO A 211 -2.43 11.66 6.88
N ILE A 212 -1.16 11.64 7.25
CA ILE A 212 -0.77 11.41 8.65
C ILE A 212 -1.21 12.61 9.49
N ASP A 213 -2.33 12.45 10.18
CA ASP A 213 -2.85 13.38 11.19
C ASP A 213 -2.52 12.85 12.58
N MET A 214 -1.23 12.88 12.92
CA MET A 214 -0.82 12.71 14.32
C MET A 214 -1.10 14.04 15.02
N GLY A 215 -2.33 14.22 15.50
CA GLY A 215 -2.69 15.36 16.33
C GLY A 215 -1.77 15.49 17.56
N PRO A 216 -1.64 16.70 18.14
CA PRO A 216 -0.97 16.89 19.43
C PRO A 216 -1.70 16.18 20.59
#